data_AF-A0A351CVW4-F1
#
_entry.id   AF-A0A351CVW4-F1
#
_cell.length_a   1.000
_cell.length_b   1.000
_cell.length_c   1.000
_cell.angle_alpha   90.00
_cell.angle_beta   90.00
_cell.angle_gamma   90.00
#
_symmetry.space_group_name_H-M   'P 1'
#
loop_
_entity.id
_entity.type
_entity.pdbx_description
1 polymer ?
#
loop_
_entity_poly.entity_id
_entity_poly.type
_entity_poly.pdbx_seq_one_letter_code
_entity_poly.pdbx_strand_id
1 'polypeptide(L)'
;MGSALQLPISSATGIVSALNVKLPGRKGSHLIQTDVAINPGSSGGPLLNSNGDVVGMISQIYTSTGSFSGTSFAVPSSGILRLLNKWDVVSPVQGD
;
A
#
# COMPACT_ATOMS: atom_id res chain seq x y z
N MET A 1 -0.99 -6.18 6.65
CA MET A 1 -0.73 -6.18 8.11
C MET A 1 -0.40 -4.77 8.56
N GLY A 2 -0.57 -4.41 9.84
CA GLY A 2 -0.18 -3.09 10.37
C GLY A 2 -0.72 -2.81 11.78
N SER A 3 -0.54 -1.58 12.27
CA SER A 3 -1.07 -1.15 13.58
C SER A 3 -2.39 -0.39 13.37
N ALA A 4 -3.41 -1.13 12.93
CA ALA A 4 -4.75 -0.56 12.72
C ALA A 4 -5.29 0.04 14.03
N LEU A 5 -5.76 1.29 14.00
CA LEU A 5 -6.37 1.98 15.16
C LEU A 5 -5.48 2.06 16.42
N GLN A 6 -4.15 2.13 16.25
CA GLN A 6 -3.15 2.04 17.35
C GLN A 6 -3.20 0.73 18.16
N LEU A 7 -3.83 -0.32 17.63
CA LEU A 7 -3.79 -1.65 18.22
C LEU A 7 -2.44 -2.32 17.94
N PRO A 8 -2.09 -3.39 18.69
CA PRO A 8 -1.00 -4.28 18.32
C PRO A 8 -1.09 -4.75 16.87
N ILE A 9 0.02 -5.26 16.34
CA ILE A 9 0.10 -5.69 14.94
C ILE A 9 -1.08 -6.62 14.59
N SER A 10 -1.80 -6.26 13.54
CA SER A 10 -3.01 -6.94 13.09
C SER A 10 -2.93 -7.30 11.61
N SER A 11 -3.66 -8.35 11.23
CA SER A 11 -3.78 -8.84 9.87
C SER A 11 -5.26 -8.93 9.47
N ALA A 12 -5.55 -8.59 8.22
CA ALA A 12 -6.84 -8.79 7.59
C ALA A 12 -6.61 -9.50 6.24
N THR A 13 -7.59 -10.30 5.84
CA THR A 13 -7.56 -11.09 4.60
C THR A 13 -8.73 -10.67 3.72
N GLY A 14 -8.57 -10.82 2.41
CA GLY A 14 -9.53 -10.48 1.38
C GLY A 14 -9.01 -10.93 0.02
N ILE A 15 -9.60 -10.40 -1.05
CA ILE A 15 -9.26 -10.73 -2.43
C ILE A 15 -8.73 -9.50 -3.18
N VAL A 16 -8.00 -9.75 -4.26
CA VAL A 16 -7.70 -8.70 -5.25
C VAL A 16 -8.94 -8.52 -6.12
N SER A 17 -9.55 -7.34 -6.06
CA SER A 17 -10.75 -7.01 -6.82
C SER A 17 -10.42 -6.48 -8.21
N ALA A 18 -9.30 -5.76 -8.35
CA ALA A 18 -8.80 -5.25 -9.63
C ALA A 18 -7.31 -4.92 -9.58
N LEU A 19 -6.66 -4.94 -10.74
CA LEU A 19 -5.26 -4.54 -10.94
C LEU A 19 -5.19 -3.31 -11.85
N ASN A 20 -4.08 -2.58 -11.77
CA ASN A 20 -3.80 -1.41 -12.61
C ASN A 20 -4.85 -0.29 -12.50
N VAL A 21 -5.47 -0.15 -11.33
CA VAL A 21 -6.50 0.87 -11.09
C VAL A 21 -5.88 2.26 -11.04
N LYS A 22 -6.44 3.19 -11.82
CA LYS A 22 -6.07 4.60 -11.85
C LYS A 22 -7.13 5.42 -11.12
N LEU A 23 -6.70 6.24 -10.17
CA LEU A 23 -7.60 7.12 -9.42
C LEU A 23 -7.53 8.55 -9.96
N PRO A 24 -8.67 9.25 -10.11
CA PRO A 24 -8.68 10.68 -10.46
C PRO A 24 -7.81 11.49 -9.50
N GLY A 25 -7.07 12.47 -10.03
CA GLY A 25 -6.19 13.34 -9.21
C GLY A 25 -4.89 12.69 -8.71
N ARG A 26 -4.71 11.38 -8.85
CA ARG A 26 -3.45 10.67 -8.55
C ARG A 26 -2.67 10.38 -9.83
N LYS A 27 -1.70 11.25 -10.15
CA LYS A 27 -0.83 11.04 -11.32
C LYS A 27 0.05 9.79 -11.13
N GLY A 28 0.01 8.89 -12.11
CA GLY A 28 0.94 7.76 -12.21
C GLY A 28 0.61 6.50 -11.40
N SER A 29 -0.52 6.46 -10.68
CA SER A 29 -0.84 5.33 -9.81
C SER A 29 -1.52 4.19 -10.59
N HIS A 30 -0.80 3.10 -10.82
CA HIS A 30 -1.39 1.80 -11.14
C HIS A 30 -1.50 1.05 -9.82
N LEU A 31 -2.70 0.98 -9.24
CA LEU A 31 -2.93 0.44 -7.90
C LEU A 31 -3.50 -0.98 -7.97
N ILE A 32 -3.27 -1.72 -6.90
CA ILE A 32 -3.99 -2.95 -6.59
C ILE A 32 -5.23 -2.55 -5.78
N GLN A 33 -6.41 -2.93 -6.24
CA GLN A 33 -7.64 -2.79 -5.50
C GLN A 33 -7.94 -4.08 -4.75
N THR A 34 -8.38 -3.95 -3.50
CA THR A 34 -8.75 -5.09 -2.65
C THR A 34 -9.90 -4.71 -1.72
N ASP A 35 -10.66 -5.70 -1.29
CA ASP A 35 -11.66 -5.60 -0.24
C ASP A 35 -11.10 -5.89 1.17
N VAL A 36 -9.78 -6.14 1.28
CA VAL A 36 -9.10 -6.24 2.58
C VAL A 36 -9.42 -4.97 3.39
N ALA A 37 -9.95 -5.19 4.59
CA ALA A 37 -10.23 -4.13 5.53
C ALA A 37 -8.93 -3.41 5.91
N ILE A 38 -8.80 -2.16 5.45
CA ILE A 38 -7.66 -1.29 5.74
C ILE A 38 -8.20 -0.13 6.56
N ASN A 39 -7.61 0.08 7.73
CA ASN A 39 -7.96 1.17 8.65
C ASN A 39 -6.74 2.09 8.83
N PRO A 40 -6.93 3.33 9.34
CA PRO A 40 -5.81 4.18 9.74
C PRO A 40 -4.81 3.43 10.62
N GLY A 41 -3.51 3.58 10.32
CA GLY A 41 -2.42 2.84 10.98
C GLY A 41 -1.99 1.54 10.29
N SER A 42 -2.75 1.03 9.31
CA SER A 42 -2.29 -0.05 8.41
C SER A 42 -1.47 0.46 7.22
N SER A 43 -1.53 1.76 6.91
CA SER A 43 -0.73 2.39 5.85
C SER A 43 0.76 2.15 6.06
N GLY A 44 1.46 1.79 4.98
CA GLY A 44 2.88 1.43 5.00
C GLY A 44 3.15 -0.06 5.25
N GLY A 45 2.16 -0.82 5.74
CA GLY A 45 2.28 -2.25 5.94
C GLY A 45 2.20 -3.07 4.65
N PRO A 46 2.67 -4.34 4.65
CA PRO A 46 2.65 -5.17 3.46
C PRO A 46 1.25 -5.72 3.16
N LEU A 47 0.96 -5.83 1.86
CA LEU A 47 -0.06 -6.69 1.28
C LEU A 47 0.62 -7.98 0.81
N LEU A 48 0.16 -9.12 1.33
CA LEU A 48 0.75 -10.43 1.06
C LEU A 48 -0.18 -11.27 0.17
N ASN A 49 0.39 -12.12 -0.69
CA ASN A 49 -0.37 -13.20 -1.32
C ASN A 49 -0.51 -14.41 -0.37
N SER A 50 -1.20 -15.46 -0.82
CA SER A 50 -1.40 -16.70 -0.04
C SER A 50 -0.10 -17.46 0.30
N ASN A 51 0.99 -17.18 -0.40
CA ASN A 51 2.30 -17.78 -0.15
C ASN A 51 3.13 -16.94 0.85
N GLY A 52 2.65 -15.76 1.25
CA GLY A 52 3.39 -14.83 2.10
C GLY A 52 4.30 -13.85 1.35
N ASP A 53 4.26 -13.82 0.02
CA ASP A 53 5.06 -12.88 -0.78
C ASP A 53 4.45 -11.47 -0.72
N VAL A 54 5.30 -10.45 -0.64
CA VAL A 54 4.88 -9.05 -0.69
C VAL A 54 4.50 -8.66 -2.12
N VAL A 55 3.20 -8.46 -2.36
CA VAL A 55 2.65 -8.03 -3.66
C VAL A 55 2.39 -6.53 -3.73
N GLY A 56 2.35 -5.85 -2.58
CA GLY A 56 2.21 -4.40 -2.53
C GLY A 56 2.35 -3.81 -1.13
N MET A 57 2.28 -2.48 -1.04
CA MET A 57 2.25 -1.72 0.21
C MET A 57 0.90 -1.04 0.35
N ILE A 58 0.29 -1.21 1.52
CA ILE A 58 -0.99 -0.59 1.86
C ILE A 58 -0.82 0.93 1.86
N SER A 59 -1.58 1.63 1.02
CA SER A 59 -1.36 3.05 0.74
C SER A 59 -2.45 3.98 1.27
N GLN A 60 -3.30 3.48 2.19
CA GLN A 60 -4.51 4.14 2.72
C GLN A 60 -5.75 3.99 1.81
N ILE A 61 -6.92 4.17 2.42
CA ILE A 61 -8.24 4.12 1.76
C ILE A 61 -8.39 5.37 0.88
N TYR A 62 -8.84 5.22 -0.37
CA TYR A 62 -9.26 6.37 -1.20
C TYR A 62 -10.76 6.57 -1.01
N THR A 63 -11.11 7.39 -0.04
CA THR A 63 -12.49 7.66 0.37
C THR A 63 -12.61 9.14 0.72
N SER A 64 -13.75 9.75 0.41
CA SER A 64 -14.07 11.11 0.83
C SER A 64 -14.36 11.21 2.35
N THR A 65 -14.66 10.08 3.00
CA THR A 65 -15.11 10.04 4.41
C THR A 65 -14.01 9.64 5.40
N GLY A 66 -12.85 9.18 4.91
CA GLY A 66 -11.78 8.60 5.75
C GLY A 66 -12.04 7.17 6.26
N SER A 67 -13.25 6.63 6.04
CA SER A 67 -13.66 5.29 6.49
C SER A 67 -13.65 4.26 5.37
N PHE A 68 -13.43 2.98 5.74
CA PHE A 68 -13.54 1.86 4.81
C PHE A 68 -14.96 1.73 4.28
N SER A 69 -15.09 1.67 2.96
CA SER A 69 -16.38 1.53 2.25
C SER A 69 -16.44 0.27 1.38
N GLY A 70 -15.65 -0.75 1.71
CA GLY A 70 -15.55 -1.97 0.89
C GLY A 70 -14.47 -1.93 -0.20
N THR A 71 -13.65 -0.88 -0.24
CA THR A 71 -12.60 -0.75 -1.25
C THR A 71 -11.36 -0.08 -0.68
N SER A 72 -10.23 -0.74 -0.86
CA SER A 72 -8.91 -0.30 -0.41
C SER A 72 -7.89 -0.40 -1.54
N PHE A 73 -6.80 0.36 -1.43
CA PHE A 73 -5.77 0.42 -2.46
C PHE A 73 -4.36 0.19 -1.90
N ALA A 74 -3.55 -0.54 -2.66
CA ALA A 74 -2.14 -0.75 -2.40
C ALA A 74 -1.28 -0.32 -3.60
N VAL A 75 -0.09 0.21 -3.31
CA VAL A 75 0.95 0.44 -4.33
C VAL A 75 1.61 -0.91 -4.66
N PRO A 76 1.71 -1.31 -5.94
CA PRO A 76 2.36 -2.56 -6.32
C PRO A 76 3.84 -2.61 -5.91
N SER A 77 4.33 -3.78 -5.50
CA SER A 77 5.74 -3.98 -5.13
C SER A 77 6.71 -3.62 -6.25
N SER A 78 6.36 -3.87 -7.51
CA SER A 78 7.16 -3.47 -8.68
C SER A 78 7.38 -1.95 -8.78
N GLY A 79 6.36 -1.15 -8.43
CA GLY A 79 6.47 0.31 -8.38
C GLY A 79 7.42 0.77 -7.28
N ILE A 80 7.37 0.11 -6.13
CA ILE A 80 8.24 0.38 -4.97
C ILE A 80 9.69 0.02 -5.30
N LEU A 81 9.94 -1.17 -5.84
CA LEU A 81 11.28 -1.61 -6.26
C LEU A 81 11.87 -0.66 -7.31
N ARG A 82 11.06 -0.22 -8.29
CA ARG A 82 11.49 0.78 -9.27
C ARG A 82 11.90 2.10 -8.63
N LEU A 83 11.19 2.52 -7.58
CA LEU A 83 11.60 3.71 -6.83
C LEU A 83 12.91 3.44 -6.10
N LEU A 84 12.99 2.40 -5.27
CA LEU A 84 14.19 2.07 -4.48
C LEU A 84 15.46 1.97 -5.36
N ASN A 85 15.38 1.31 -6.51
CA ASN A 85 16.50 1.21 -7.45
C ASN A 85 16.96 2.57 -8.03
N LYS A 86 16.10 3.59 -8.00
CA LYS A 86 16.48 4.97 -8.34
C LYS A 86 17.05 5.74 -7.15
N TRP A 87 16.64 5.39 -5.93
CA TRP A 87 17.13 6.01 -4.70
C TRP A 87 18.58 5.63 -4.39
N ASP A 88 19.04 4.46 -4.83
CA ASP A 88 20.42 3.97 -4.70
C ASP A 88 21.47 4.79 -5.49
N VAL A 89 21.09 5.94 -6.08
CA VAL A 89 21.96 6.82 -6.89
C VAL A 89 22.16 8.21 -6.25
N VAL A 90 21.76 8.42 -4.99
CA VAL A 90 22.11 9.65 -4.27
C VAL A 90 23.28 9.33 -3.35
N SER A 91 24.46 9.86 -3.70
CA SER A 91 25.69 9.81 -2.91
C SER A 91 25.42 9.98 -1.41
N PRO A 92 26.13 9.29 -0.51
CA PRO A 92 25.96 9.50 0.92
C PRO A 92 26.12 10.99 1.16
N VAL A 93 25.13 11.59 1.82
CA VAL A 93 25.24 12.96 2.32
C VAL A 93 26.50 12.95 3.18
N GLN A 94 27.58 13.50 2.65
CA GLN A 94 28.80 13.75 3.40
C GLN A 94 28.36 14.71 4.50
N GLY A 95 28.36 14.21 5.74
CA GLY A 95 27.84 14.94 6.89
C GLY A 95 28.59 16.24 7.08
N ASP A 96 27.83 17.28 7.40
CA ASP A 96 28.30 18.45 8.15
C ASP A 96 28.20 18.15 9.65
#